data_AF-A0A920FJY0-F1
#
_entry.id   AF-A0A920FJY0-F1
#
_cell.length_a   1.000
_cell.length_b   1.000
_cell.length_c   1.000
_cell.angle_alpha   90.00
_cell.angle_beta   90.00
_cell.angle_gamma   90.00
#
_symmetry.space_group_name_H-M   'P 1'
#
loop_
_entity.id
_entity.type
_entity.pdbx_description
1 polymer ?
#
loop_
_entity_poly.entity_id
_entity_poly.type
_entity_poly.pdbx_seq_one_letter_code
_entity_poly.pdbx_strand_id
1 'polypeptide(L)'
;MVVKKFASHYSRYGNKSTLLHDFLVKDNVVGIRDVDTRALISHIRENGAQNAIISSENLDVKELKSKLKDAPNMKGLELASKVSTRSTYTEGNGKFNIALIDYGVKKISLGVWLIEIVR
;
A
#
# COMPACT_ATOMS: atom_id res chain seq x y z
N MET A 1 1.36 7.59 3.34
CA MET A 1 2.35 7.02 4.27
C MET A 1 2.48 7.91 5.50
N VAL A 2 2.58 7.34 6.71
CA VAL A 2 2.74 8.11 7.97
C VAL A 2 3.94 7.56 8.71
N VAL A 3 4.92 8.42 9.04
CA VAL A 3 6.13 8.02 9.76
C VAL A 3 6.52 9.03 10.82
N LYS A 4 7.30 8.59 11.82
CA LYS A 4 7.90 9.51 12.80
C LYS A 4 9.05 10.31 12.19
N LYS A 5 9.92 9.69 11.39
CA LYS A 5 11.11 10.33 10.82
C LYS A 5 11.46 9.73 9.46
N PHE A 6 11.89 10.57 8.52
CA PHE A 6 12.53 10.12 7.28
C PHE A 6 14.05 10.09 7.44
N ALA A 7 14.69 9.16 6.75
CA ALA A 7 16.15 9.17 6.61
C ALA A 7 16.57 10.27 5.63
N SER A 8 17.56 11.08 6.01
CA SER A 8 18.15 12.11 5.13
C SER A 8 19.18 11.52 4.17
N HIS A 9 19.71 10.34 4.48
CA HIS A 9 20.65 9.58 3.65
C HIS A 9 20.24 8.11 3.66
N TYR A 10 20.44 7.43 2.53
CA TYR A 10 20.39 5.97 2.48
C TYR A 10 21.83 5.44 2.61
N SER A 11 22.00 4.28 3.26
CA SER A 11 23.32 3.66 3.49
C SER A 11 23.39 2.22 2.99
N ARG A 12 22.53 1.84 2.03
CA ARG A 12 22.53 0.51 1.43
C ARG A 12 23.41 0.46 0.18
N TYR A 13 24.19 -0.62 0.06
CA TYR A 13 24.95 -0.95 -1.13
C TYR A 13 24.03 -1.50 -2.24
N GLY A 14 24.15 -1.00 -3.48
CA GLY A 14 23.42 -1.49 -4.66
C GLY A 14 22.90 -0.40 -5.60
N ASN A 15 22.47 -0.81 -6.80
CA ASN A 15 22.10 0.07 -7.93
C ASN A 15 20.72 0.77 -7.80
N LYS A 16 19.97 0.54 -6.71
CA LYS A 16 18.64 1.12 -6.46
C LYS A 16 18.63 1.95 -5.17
N SER A 17 19.60 2.81 -5.10
CA SER A 17 19.93 3.62 -3.94
C SER A 17 19.22 4.97 -4.08
N THR A 18 17.98 5.02 -3.61
CA THR A 18 17.09 6.19 -3.72
C THR A 18 16.51 6.51 -2.35
N LEU A 19 16.35 7.79 -2.03
CA LEU A 19 15.69 8.18 -0.79
C LEU A 19 14.21 7.80 -0.86
N LEU A 20 13.65 7.47 0.30
CA LEU A 20 12.23 7.15 0.39
C LEU A 20 11.34 8.31 -0.10
N HIS A 21 11.79 9.56 0.10
CA HIS A 21 11.10 10.73 -0.42
C HIS A 21 10.95 10.69 -1.95
N ASP A 22 12.06 10.49 -2.66
CA ASP A 22 12.06 10.48 -4.13
C ASP A 22 11.22 9.31 -4.68
N PHE A 23 11.23 8.17 -3.98
CA PHE A 23 10.37 7.03 -4.31
C PHE A 23 8.88 7.38 -4.20
N LEU A 24 8.47 8.04 -3.11
CA LEU A 24 7.09 8.45 -2.90
C LEU A 24 6.64 9.50 -3.92
N VAL A 25 7.51 10.47 -4.24
CA VAL A 25 7.22 11.50 -5.26
C VAL A 25 7.04 10.85 -6.63
N LYS A 26 7.92 9.92 -7.01
CA LYS A 26 7.85 9.20 -8.28
C LYS A 26 6.53 8.43 -8.45
N ASP A 27 6.06 7.79 -7.38
CA ASP A 27 4.84 6.98 -7.41
C ASP A 27 3.57 7.79 -7.07
N ASN A 28 3.68 9.12 -6.95
CA ASN A 28 2.61 10.04 -6.59
C ASN A 28 1.88 9.66 -5.27
N VAL A 29 2.66 9.25 -4.26
CA VAL A 29 2.15 8.81 -2.96
C VAL A 29 2.38 9.89 -1.90
N VAL A 30 1.30 10.32 -1.25
CA VAL A 30 1.37 11.31 -0.16
C VAL A 30 2.02 10.70 1.09
N GLY A 31 2.96 11.43 1.70
CA GLY A 31 3.64 11.05 2.94
C GLY A 31 3.67 12.19 3.96
N ILE A 32 3.51 11.88 5.25
CA ILE A 32 3.68 12.83 6.37
C ILE A 32 4.70 12.31 7.38
N ARG A 33 5.52 13.22 7.92
CA ARG A 33 6.57 12.96 8.93
C ARG A 33 6.34 13.71 10.22
N ASP A 34 7.15 13.41 11.23
CA ASP A 34 7.15 14.01 12.57
C ASP A 34 5.88 13.74 13.40
N VAL A 35 5.00 12.85 12.90
CA VAL A 35 3.80 12.40 13.60
C VAL A 35 4.18 11.48 14.77
N ASP A 36 3.54 11.65 15.92
CA ASP A 36 3.59 10.66 17.00
C ASP A 36 2.82 9.39 16.59
N THR A 37 3.52 8.48 15.94
CA THR A 37 2.93 7.23 15.48
C THR A 37 2.56 6.29 16.63
N ARG A 38 3.13 6.45 17.84
CA ARG A 38 2.76 5.63 19.01
C ARG A 38 1.41 6.05 19.56
N ALA A 39 1.18 7.35 19.71
CA ALA A 39 -0.12 7.88 20.08
C ALA A 39 -1.19 7.49 19.04
N LEU A 40 -0.87 7.62 17.75
CA LEU A 40 -1.77 7.24 16.65
C LEU A 40 -2.12 5.74 16.69
N ILE A 41 -1.13 4.86 16.85
CA ILE A 41 -1.37 3.41 16.93
C ILE A 41 -2.20 3.07 18.17
N SER A 42 -1.93 3.70 19.32
CA SER A 42 -2.70 3.45 20.55
C SER A 42 -4.17 3.81 20.34
N HIS A 43 -4.44 4.96 19.73
CA HIS A 43 -5.80 5.36 19.37
C HIS A 43 -6.48 4.38 18.41
N ILE A 44 -5.80 3.89 17.37
CA ILE A 44 -6.34 2.88 16.44
C ILE A 44 -6.60 1.53 17.13
N ARG A 45 -5.75 1.13 18.08
CA ARG A 45 -5.94 -0.12 18.84
C ARG A 45 -7.17 -0.07 19.74
N GLU A 46 -7.47 1.09 20.31
CA GLU A 46 -8.62 1.29 21.20
C GLU A 46 -9.94 1.49 20.44
N ASN A 47 -9.90 2.20 19.30
CA ASN A 47 -11.10 2.64 18.58
C ASN A 47 -11.35 1.84 17.28
N GLY A 48 -10.42 0.98 16.88
CA GLY A 48 -10.46 0.23 15.64
C GLY A 48 -9.93 0.99 14.43
N ALA A 49 -9.94 0.32 13.28
CA ALA A 49 -9.51 0.88 12.01
C ALA A 49 -10.47 1.99 11.54
N GLN A 50 -9.92 3.12 11.13
CA GLN A 50 -10.66 4.32 10.75
C GLN A 50 -10.14 4.84 9.40
N ASN A 51 -11.05 5.40 8.60
CA ASN A 51 -10.66 6.17 7.42
C ASN A 51 -9.90 7.43 7.87
N ALA A 52 -8.88 7.82 7.11
CA ALA A 52 -8.08 9.01 7.39
C ALA A 52 -7.80 9.79 6.10
N ILE A 53 -7.62 11.10 6.24
CA ILE A 53 -7.24 12.00 5.13
C ILE A 53 -5.98 12.77 5.52
N ILE A 54 -5.07 12.94 4.55
CA ILE A 54 -3.85 13.73 4.70
C ILE A 54 -3.95 14.85 3.66
N SER A 55 -3.75 16.10 4.09
CA SER A 55 -3.79 17.28 3.23
C SER A 55 -2.62 18.20 3.56
N SER A 56 -1.98 18.72 2.52
CA SER A 56 -0.92 19.74 2.62
C SER A 56 -1.37 21.12 2.11
N GLU A 57 -2.47 21.19 1.38
CA GLU A 57 -2.95 22.40 0.71
C GLU A 57 -4.16 22.99 1.44
N ASN A 58 -5.17 22.16 1.69
CA ASN A 58 -6.36 22.58 2.41
C ASN A 58 -6.20 22.29 3.90
N LEU A 59 -6.35 23.34 4.71
CA LEU A 59 -6.26 23.27 6.18
C LEU A 59 -7.64 23.46 6.85
N ASP A 60 -8.72 23.63 6.09
CA ASP A 60 -10.07 23.70 6.66
C ASP A 60 -10.55 22.31 7.11
N VAL A 61 -10.59 22.16 8.43
CA VAL A 61 -11.05 20.95 9.10
C VAL A 61 -12.49 20.58 8.73
N LYS A 62 -13.37 21.56 8.46
CA LYS A 62 -14.77 21.27 8.10
C LYS A 62 -14.86 20.61 6.73
N GLU A 63 -14.17 21.15 5.75
CA GLU A 63 -14.15 20.60 4.39
C GLU A 63 -13.49 19.21 4.37
N LEU A 64 -12.36 19.05 5.06
CA LEU A 64 -11.67 17.76 5.17
C LEU A 64 -12.54 16.68 5.84
N LYS A 65 -13.29 17.05 6.89
CA LYS A 65 -14.25 16.13 7.53
C LYS A 65 -15.39 15.74 6.59
N SER A 66 -15.85 16.64 5.72
CA SER A 66 -16.85 16.31 4.71
C SER A 66 -16.30 15.27 3.74
N LYS A 67 -15.12 15.53 3.13
CA LYS A 67 -14.46 14.61 2.20
C LYS A 67 -14.18 13.24 2.83
N LEU A 68 -13.83 13.22 4.12
CA LEU A 68 -13.57 11.99 4.84
C LEU A 68 -14.84 11.14 5.03
N LYS A 69 -16.01 11.76 5.20
CA LYS A 69 -17.29 11.06 5.29
C LYS A 69 -17.69 10.41 3.96
N ASP A 70 -17.29 11.01 2.85
CA ASP A 70 -17.54 10.50 1.50
C ASP A 70 -16.63 9.31 1.13
N ALA A 71 -15.56 9.08 1.92
CA ALA A 71 -14.66 7.95 1.69
C ALA A 71 -15.40 6.62 1.93
N PRO A 72 -15.30 5.64 1.02
CA PRO A 72 -16.00 4.38 1.15
C PRO A 72 -15.54 3.63 2.40
N ASN A 73 -16.46 2.86 3.00
CA ASN A 73 -16.10 1.95 4.07
C ASN A 73 -15.28 0.79 3.49
N MET A 74 -14.15 0.47 4.11
CA MET A 74 -13.30 -0.66 3.72
C MET A 74 -13.98 -2.01 3.91
N LYS A 75 -14.91 -2.13 4.87
CA LYS A 75 -15.62 -3.38 5.14
C LYS A 75 -16.56 -3.71 3.97
N GLY A 76 -16.28 -4.81 3.27
CA GLY A 76 -17.07 -5.25 2.12
C GLY A 76 -16.72 -4.53 0.81
N LEU A 77 -15.65 -3.71 0.79
CA LEU A 77 -15.19 -3.08 -0.43
C LEU A 77 -14.48 -4.11 -1.32
N GLU A 78 -15.03 -4.36 -2.50
CA GLU A 78 -14.44 -5.27 -3.48
C GLU A 78 -13.26 -4.54 -4.18
N LEU A 79 -12.05 -4.94 -3.82
CA LEU A 79 -10.80 -4.39 -4.34
C LEU A 79 -10.06 -5.37 -5.25
N ALA A 80 -10.41 -6.66 -5.21
CA ALA A 80 -9.68 -7.69 -5.91
C ALA A 80 -9.77 -7.49 -7.43
N SER A 81 -10.94 -7.10 -7.95
CA SER A 81 -11.12 -6.76 -9.37
C SER A 81 -10.25 -5.59 -9.85
N LYS A 82 -9.88 -4.68 -8.95
CA LYS A 82 -9.06 -3.50 -9.27
C LYS A 82 -7.57 -3.81 -9.30
N VAL A 83 -7.13 -4.82 -8.55
CA VAL A 83 -5.71 -5.16 -8.39
C VAL A 83 -5.31 -6.47 -9.07
N SER A 84 -6.29 -7.30 -9.46
CA SER A 84 -6.08 -8.53 -10.22
C SER A 84 -5.46 -8.27 -11.59
N THR A 85 -4.68 -9.22 -12.07
CA THR A 85 -4.24 -9.28 -13.46
C THR A 85 -5.43 -9.24 -14.44
N ARG A 86 -5.21 -8.63 -15.59
CA ARG A 86 -6.21 -8.53 -16.68
C ARG A 86 -6.20 -9.75 -17.59
N SER A 87 -5.07 -10.43 -17.70
CA SER A 87 -4.84 -11.58 -18.57
C SER A 87 -4.12 -12.68 -17.78
N THR A 88 -4.36 -13.92 -18.20
CA THR A 88 -3.67 -15.08 -17.64
C THR A 88 -2.20 -15.06 -18.06
N TYR A 89 -1.33 -15.55 -17.19
CA TYR A 89 0.09 -15.71 -17.50
C TYR A 89 0.69 -16.83 -16.66
N THR A 90 1.82 -17.36 -17.10
CA THR A 90 2.54 -18.44 -16.41
C THR A 90 3.85 -17.92 -15.85
N GLU A 91 4.19 -18.31 -14.63
CA GLU A 91 5.44 -17.95 -13.97
C GLU A 91 6.05 -19.17 -13.26
N GLY A 92 7.37 -19.29 -13.31
CA GLY A 92 8.13 -20.38 -12.66
C GLY A 92 8.36 -21.63 -13.54
N ASN A 93 9.24 -22.52 -13.08
CA ASN A 93 9.68 -23.74 -13.77
C ASN A 93 9.61 -24.99 -12.87
N GLY A 94 8.66 -25.02 -11.93
CA GLY A 94 8.46 -26.15 -11.02
C GLY A 94 7.98 -27.43 -11.72
N LYS A 95 8.11 -28.55 -11.01
CA LYS A 95 7.71 -29.89 -11.50
C LYS A 95 6.19 -30.05 -11.68
N PHE A 96 5.39 -29.26 -10.95
CA PHE A 96 3.93 -29.34 -10.94
C PHE A 96 3.33 -28.03 -11.46
N ASN A 97 2.22 -28.17 -12.18
CA ASN A 97 1.42 -27.04 -12.66
C ASN A 97 0.35 -26.73 -11.62
N ILE A 98 0.33 -25.50 -11.12
CA ILE A 98 -0.65 -25.04 -10.13
C ILE A 98 -1.43 -23.89 -10.73
N ALA A 99 -2.76 -23.98 -10.74
CA ALA A 99 -3.60 -22.83 -11.06
C ALA A 99 -3.73 -21.93 -9.82
N LEU A 100 -3.44 -20.65 -9.98
CA LEU A 100 -3.57 -19.62 -8.93
C LEU A 100 -4.58 -18.57 -9.39
N ILE A 101 -5.55 -18.26 -8.54
CA ILE A 101 -6.52 -17.19 -8.78
C ILE A 101 -5.98 -15.89 -8.18
N ASP A 102 -5.88 -14.84 -9.00
CA ASP A 102 -5.30 -13.57 -8.56
C ASP A 102 -6.31 -12.66 -7.85
N TYR A 103 -6.21 -12.57 -6.53
CA TYR A 103 -6.92 -11.57 -5.72
C TYR A 103 -6.00 -10.46 -5.18
N GLY A 104 -4.92 -10.16 -5.91
CA GLY A 104 -3.86 -9.24 -5.48
C GLY A 104 -2.66 -9.98 -4.89
N VAL A 105 -2.22 -11.05 -5.56
CA VAL A 105 -1.10 -11.87 -5.07
C VAL A 105 0.23 -11.12 -5.11
N LYS A 106 1.08 -11.41 -4.12
CA LYS A 106 2.43 -10.81 -4.04
C LYS A 106 3.40 -11.65 -4.86
N LYS A 107 4.29 -10.99 -5.61
CA LYS A 107 5.34 -11.65 -6.41
C LYS A 107 6.20 -12.63 -5.60
N ILE A 108 6.43 -12.36 -4.31
CA ILE A 108 7.22 -13.26 -3.45
C ILE A 108 6.58 -14.64 -3.29
N SER A 109 5.26 -14.74 -3.43
CA SER A 109 4.52 -16.00 -3.36
C SER A 109 4.67 -16.88 -4.61
N LEU A 110 5.28 -16.36 -5.69
CA LEU A 110 5.35 -17.04 -6.99
C LEU A 110 6.64 -17.82 -7.23
N GLY A 111 7.70 -17.58 -6.44
CA GLY A 111 9.07 -17.97 -6.79
C GLY A 111 9.46 -19.45 -6.68
N VAL A 112 8.53 -20.39 -6.43
CA VAL A 112 8.89 -21.79 -6.11
C VAL A 112 8.19 -22.83 -7.00
N TRP A 113 7.07 -22.49 -7.65
CA TRP A 113 6.24 -23.45 -8.39
C TRP A 113 6.02 -22.97 -9.82
N LEU A 114 5.72 -23.88 -10.75
CA LEU A 114 5.18 -23.47 -12.05
C LEU A 114 3.70 -23.14 -11.82
N ILE A 115 3.39 -21.85 -11.84
CA ILE A 115 2.08 -21.32 -11.50
C ILE A 115 1.47 -20.72 -12.75
N GLU A 116 0.29 -21.19 -13.10
CA GLU A 116 -0.58 -20.55 -14.07
C GLU A 116 -1.53 -19.62 -13.32
N ILE A 117 -1.36 -18.32 -13.52
CA ILE A 117 -2.19 -17.31 -12.88
C ILE A 117 -3.40 -17.08 -13.75
N VAL A 118 -4.55 -17.44 -13.20
CA VAL A 118 -5.87 -17.32 -13.79
C VAL A 118 -6.60 -16.15 -13.12
N ARG A 119 -7.46 -15.49 -13.89
CA ARG A 119 -8.34 -14.44 -13.38
C ARG A 119 -9.47 -15.03 -12.52
#